data_AF-A0A0M0J7R1-F1
#
_entry.id   AF-A0A0M0J7R1-F1
#
_cell.length_a   1.000
_cell.length_b   1.000
_cell.length_c   1.000
_cell.angle_alpha   90.00
_cell.angle_beta   90.00
_cell.angle_gamma   90.00
#
_symmetry.space_group_name_H-M   'P 1'
#
loop_
_entity.id
_entity.type
_entity.pdbx_description
1 polymer ?
#
loop_
_entity_poly.entity_id
_entity_poly.type
_entity_poly.pdbx_seq_one_letter_code
_entity_poly.pdbx_strand_id
1 'polypeptide(L)'
;MMPLQQLDELWRDLALGMIGETIDPLDDICGARVVDKSVGTRQLFRLELWFKRKDLSVADELKKRMNEHLGPAAEKACKWEMREH
;
A
#
# COMPACT_ATOMS: atom_id res chain seq x y z
N MET A 1 -12.74 3.63 -9.78
CA MET A 1 -11.92 2.59 -10.43
C MET A 1 -10.62 3.27 -10.78
N MET A 2 -9.50 2.84 -10.21
CA MET A 2 -8.21 3.50 -10.40
C MET A 2 -7.67 3.14 -11.80
N PRO A 3 -7.39 4.10 -12.69
CA PRO A 3 -6.71 3.83 -13.95
C PRO A 3 -5.33 3.19 -13.71
N LEU A 4 -4.91 2.30 -14.62
CA LEU A 4 -3.64 1.56 -14.53
C LEU A 4 -2.43 2.45 -14.28
N GLN A 5 -2.43 3.66 -14.83
CA GLN A 5 -1.37 4.65 -14.65
C GLN A 5 -1.25 5.12 -13.19
N GLN A 6 -2.37 5.32 -12.50
CA GLN A 6 -2.36 5.67 -11.08
C GLN A 6 -1.90 4.50 -10.20
N LEU A 7 -2.18 3.26 -10.60
CA LEU A 7 -1.67 2.09 -9.91
C LEU A 7 -0.15 1.96 -10.08
N ASP A 8 0.37 2.20 -11.28
CA ASP A 8 1.81 2.19 -11.57
C ASP A 8 2.56 3.25 -10.75
N GLU A 9 2.04 4.48 -10.74
CA GLU A 9 2.58 5.57 -9.92
C GLU A 9 2.55 5.21 -8.43
N LEU A 10 1.42 4.69 -7.93
CA LEU A 10 1.28 4.30 -6.53
C LEU A 10 2.22 3.15 -6.15
N TRP A 11 2.37 2.15 -7.03
CA TRP A 11 3.29 1.02 -6.81
C TRP A 11 4.75 1.48 -6.83
N ARG A 12 5.11 2.35 -7.78
CA ARG A 12 6.45 2.93 -7.87
C ARG A 12 6.78 3.72 -6.61
N ASP A 13 5.89 4.62 -6.19
CA ASP A 13 6.13 5.49 -5.04
C ASP A 13 6.17 4.67 -3.74
N LEU A 14 5.35 3.63 -3.63
CA LEU A 14 5.44 2.66 -2.52
C LEU A 14 6.77 1.90 -2.52
N ALA A 15 7.20 1.38 -3.67
CA ALA A 15 8.46 0.65 -3.80
C ALA A 15 9.67 1.54 -3.47
N LEU A 16 9.67 2.79 -3.95
CA LEU A 16 10.69 3.79 -3.62
C LEU A 16 10.67 4.12 -2.12
N GLY A 17 9.49 4.24 -1.52
CA GLY A 17 9.35 4.48 -0.08
C GLY A 17 9.87 3.34 0.78
N MET A 18 9.64 2.08 0.36
CA MET A 18 10.18 0.89 1.02
C MET A 18 11.71 0.81 0.88
N ILE A 19 12.24 0.93 -0.34
CA ILE A 19 13.68 0.84 -0.60
C ILE A 19 14.44 2.00 0.07
N GLY A 20 13.83 3.18 0.12
CA GLY A 20 14.39 4.36 0.77
C GLY A 20 14.20 4.39 2.29
N GLU A 21 13.56 3.37 2.88
CA GLU A 21 13.23 3.30 4.32
C GLU A 21 12.46 4.54 4.84
N THR A 22 11.76 5.27 3.97
CA THR A 22 11.05 6.51 4.34
C THR A 22 9.68 6.23 4.93
N ILE A 23 9.06 5.12 4.50
CA ILE A 23 7.75 4.70 5.00
C ILE A 23 7.84 3.73 6.18
N ASP A 24 9.01 3.13 6.43
CA ASP A 24 9.24 2.13 7.48
C ASP A 24 10.31 2.55 8.50
N PRO A 25 9.96 3.26 9.57
CA PRO A 25 10.91 3.68 10.59
C PRO A 25 11.41 2.56 11.51
N LEU A 26 10.72 1.41 11.54
CA LEU A 26 10.89 0.39 12.57
C LEU A 26 11.35 -0.97 12.01
N ASP A 27 11.69 -1.01 10.71
CA ASP A 27 12.05 -2.24 9.99
C ASP A 27 10.98 -3.33 10.23
N ASP A 28 9.73 -2.90 10.09
CA ASP A 28 8.55 -3.73 10.31
C ASP A 28 7.91 -4.17 9.00
N ILE A 29 8.14 -3.49 7.87
CA ILE A 29 7.66 -3.88 6.55
C ILE A 29 8.50 -5.05 6.04
N CYS A 30 7.85 -6.20 5.84
CA CYS A 30 8.48 -7.38 5.24
C CYS A 30 8.41 -7.37 3.72
N GLY A 31 7.46 -6.63 3.14
CA GLY A 31 7.32 -6.47 1.70
C GLY A 31 5.94 -5.98 1.29
N ALA A 32 5.78 -5.71 0.00
CA ALA A 32 4.48 -5.41 -0.59
C ALA A 32 4.25 -6.27 -1.84
N ARG A 33 2.98 -6.44 -2.20
CA ARG A 33 2.54 -7.22 -3.36
C ARG A 33 1.35 -6.55 -4.02
N VAL A 34 1.34 -6.52 -5.35
CA VAL A 34 0.14 -6.23 -6.14
C VAL A 34 -0.46 -7.55 -6.60
N VAL A 35 -1.76 -7.73 -6.36
CA VAL A 35 -2.54 -8.88 -6.80
C VAL A 35 -3.54 -8.40 -7.85
N ASP A 36 -3.41 -8.94 -9.05
CA ASP A 36 -4.42 -8.79 -10.09
C ASP A 36 -5.61 -9.73 -9.79
N LYS A 37 -6.79 -9.13 -9.54
CA LYS A 37 -8.07 -9.82 -9.39
C LYS A 37 -9.06 -9.39 -10.47
N SER A 38 -8.55 -9.04 -11.64
CA SER A 38 -9.37 -8.62 -12.77
C SER A 38 -10.25 -9.78 -13.23
N VAL A 39 -11.55 -9.53 -13.39
CA VAL A 39 -12.52 -10.52 -13.88
C VAL A 39 -13.25 -9.94 -15.08
N GLY A 40 -13.04 -10.53 -16.25
CA GLY A 40 -13.61 -10.05 -17.51
C GLY A 40 -13.14 -8.64 -17.83
N THR A 41 -14.08 -7.69 -17.93
CA THR A 41 -13.80 -6.26 -18.22
C THR A 41 -13.55 -5.42 -16.96
N ARG A 42 -13.73 -5.99 -15.76
CA ARG A 42 -13.44 -5.30 -14.49
C ARG A 42 -11.98 -5.52 -14.13
N GLN A 43 -11.19 -4.47 -14.27
CA GLN A 43 -9.84 -4.41 -13.71
C GLN A 43 -9.93 -4.15 -12.20
N LEU A 44 -9.45 -5.08 -11.39
CA LEU A 44 -9.48 -4.97 -9.95
C LEU A 44 -8.11 -5.36 -9.40
N PHE A 45 -7.35 -4.38 -8.96
CA PHE A 45 -6.03 -4.58 -8.38
C PHE A 45 -6.12 -4.44 -6.87
N ARG A 46 -5.48 -5.36 -6.15
CA ARG A 46 -5.37 -5.32 -4.71
C ARG A 46 -3.91 -5.15 -4.34
N LEU A 47 -3.62 -4.08 -3.62
CA LEU A 47 -2.29 -3.88 -3.04
C LEU A 47 -2.30 -4.43 -1.61
N GLU A 48 -1.29 -5.23 -1.30
CA GLU A 48 -1.09 -5.87 0.00
C GLU A 48 0.28 -5.46 0.51
N LEU A 49 0.34 -5.03 1.77
CA LEU A 49 1.58 -4.70 2.45
C LEU A 49 1.71 -5.61 3.67
N TRP A 50 2.86 -6.23 3.81
CA TRP A 50 3.16 -7.22 4.84
C TRP A 50 4.11 -6.60 5.85
N PHE A 51 3.80 -6.80 7.12
CA PHE A 51 4.60 -6.31 8.21
C PHE A 51 4.67 -7.35 9.34
N LYS A 52 5.76 -7.37 10.11
CA LYS A 52 6.03 -8.45 11.06
C LYS A 52 5.21 -8.36 12.34
N ARG A 53 4.88 -7.14 12.79
CA ARG A 53 4.20 -6.91 14.08
C ARG A 53 2.69 -6.93 13.90
N LYS A 54 1.98 -7.71 14.70
CA LYS A 54 0.50 -7.70 14.78
C LYS A 54 -0.03 -6.50 15.59
N ASP A 55 0.66 -5.38 15.56
CA ASP A 55 0.28 -4.22 16.37
C ASP A 55 -0.54 -3.24 15.53
N LEU A 56 -1.76 -2.93 16.02
CA LEU A 56 -2.67 -1.99 15.37
C LEU A 56 -2.09 -0.57 15.32
N SER A 57 -1.24 -0.21 16.29
CA SER A 57 -0.60 1.11 16.33
C SER A 57 0.43 1.29 15.21
N VAL A 58 1.20 0.24 14.91
CA VAL A 58 2.16 0.21 13.80
C VAL A 58 1.43 0.27 12.46
N ALA A 59 0.32 -0.45 12.32
CA ALA A 59 -0.49 -0.42 11.11
C ALA A 59 -1.11 0.97 10.85
N ASP A 60 -1.57 1.67 11.90
CA ASP A 60 -2.13 3.02 11.76
C ASP A 60 -1.04 4.05 11.42
N GLU A 61 0.14 3.94 12.03
CA GLU A 61 1.28 4.81 11.70
C GLU A 61 1.79 4.59 10.27
N LEU A 62 1.93 3.32 9.84
CA LEU A 62 2.28 2.96 8.46
C LEU A 62 1.26 3.51 7.46
N LYS A 63 -0.03 3.38 7.77
CA LYS A 63 -1.11 3.92 6.93
C LYS A 63 -1.04 5.44 6.83
N LYS A 64 -0.79 6.13 7.95
CA LYS A 64 -0.64 7.59 7.97
C LYS A 64 0.55 8.03 7.11
N ARG A 65 1.71 7.39 7.27
CA ARG A 65 2.91 7.69 6.47
C ARG A 65 2.70 7.39 4.99
N MET A 66 2.05 6.27 4.66
CA MET A 66 1.70 5.95 3.27
C MET A 66 0.77 7.01 2.67
N ASN A 67 -0.23 7.49 3.42
CA ASN A 67 -1.10 8.56 2.94
C ASN A 67 -0.34 9.89 2.75
N GLU A 68 0.59 10.21 3.64
CA GLU A 68 1.47 11.38 3.50
C GLU A 68 2.39 11.25 2.28
N HIS A 69 2.91 10.06 2.00
CA HIS A 69 3.87 9.81 0.91
C HIS A 69 3.19 9.70 -0.47
N LEU A 70 2.04 9.03 -0.55
CA LEU A 70 1.28 8.81 -1.78
C LEU A 70 0.33 9.97 -2.10
N GLY A 71 0.15 10.89 -1.16
CA GLY A 71 -0.70 12.07 -1.29
C GLY A 71 -2.21 11.78 -1.27
N PRO A 72 -3.04 12.84 -1.34
CA PRO A 72 -4.50 12.77 -1.13
C PRO A 72 -5.25 11.96 -2.21
N ALA A 73 -4.62 11.71 -3.35
CA ALA A 73 -5.19 10.90 -4.42
C ALA A 73 -5.24 9.41 -4.03
N ALA A 74 -4.19 8.89 -3.37
CA ALA A 74 -4.13 7.52 -2.90
C ALA A 74 -5.07 7.27 -1.72
N GLU A 75 -5.19 8.25 -0.81
CA GLU A 75 -6.09 8.17 0.35
C GLU A 75 -7.57 7.96 -0.07
N LYS A 76 -8.02 8.63 -1.14
CA LYS A 76 -9.39 8.46 -1.67
C LYS A 76 -9.55 7.23 -2.54
N ALA A 77 -8.49 6.75 -3.17
CA ALA A 77 -8.56 5.68 -4.15
C ALA A 77 -8.36 4.27 -3.55
N CYS A 78 -7.67 4.18 -2.40
CA CYS A 78 -7.36 2.92 -1.74
C CYS A 78 -8.17 2.74 -0.44
N LYS A 79 -9.05 1.73 -0.42
CA LYS A 79 -9.62 1.23 0.84
C LYS A 79 -8.63 0.25 1.47
N TRP A 80 -7.91 0.72 2.47
CA TRP A 80 -7.00 -0.11 3.27
C TRP A 80 -7.79 -0.97 4.26
N GLU A 81 -7.65 -2.29 4.16
CA GLU A 81 -8.16 -3.26 5.14
C GLU A 81 -6.97 -4.01 5.74
N MET A 82 -6.82 -3.95 7.06
CA MET A 82 -5.87 -4.81 7.77
C MET A 82 -6.45 -6.21 7.89
N ARG A 83 -5.65 -7.22 7.54
CA ARG A 83 -6.00 -8.62 7.75
C ARG A 83 -4.84 -9.33 8.41
N GLU A 84 -5.14 -10.12 9.43
CA GLU A 84 -4.18 -11.06 9.98
C GLU A 84 -3.88 -12.16 8.96
N HIS A 85 -2.63 -12.61 8.97
CA HIS A 85 -2.13 -13.66 8.10
C HIS A 85 -2.52 -15.06 8.59
#